data_AF-M4QB16-F1
#
_entry.id   AF-M4QB16-F1
#
_cell.length_a   1.000
_cell.length_b   1.000
_cell.length_c   1.000
_cell.angle_alpha   90.00
_cell.angle_beta   90.00
_cell.angle_gamma   90.00
#
_symmetry.space_group_name_H-M   'P 1'
#
loop_
_entity.id
_entity.type
_entity.pdbx_description
1 polymer ?
#
loop_
_entity_poly.entity_id
_entity_poly.type
_entity_poly.pdbx_seq_one_letter_code
_entity_poly.pdbx_strand_id
1 'polypeptide(L)'
;IGQAFPYTPIANPRYMFPNWSFGIREELLRENVEKVRADGAQAVVLLSHNGFDVDRKLASRVDGIDVILTGHTHDALPAAEKVGKTLLVASGSHGKFVSRIDLDVRDGEVKDFRHKLIPIFSDVIAPDAEMTALVGKLRAPYADELSRVVGKTSSLLYRRGNFNGTFDDLICKALLEQRDAEISLSPGFRWGVSLLPGQDITIEDLYSQVGMTYPATYRNKMTGMFLKEVLEDVADNLFNPDPYFQQGGD
;
A
#
# COMPACT_ATOMS: atom_id res chain seq x y z
N ILE A 1 -3.08 6.84 18.08
CA ILE A 1 -4.14 5.83 17.81
C ILE A 1 -3.73 5.04 16.56
N GLY A 2 -3.90 3.72 16.54
CA GLY A 2 -3.58 2.89 15.38
C GLY A 2 -4.86 2.42 14.67
N GLN A 3 -4.87 2.46 13.35
CA GLN A 3 -5.99 2.02 12.53
C GLN A 3 -5.51 1.12 11.39
N ALA A 4 -5.93 -0.14 11.44
CA ALA A 4 -5.67 -1.12 10.40
C ALA A 4 -6.58 -0.92 9.18
N PHE A 5 -6.23 -1.55 8.06
CA PHE A 5 -7.01 -1.49 6.83
C PHE A 5 -8.45 -2.02 7.05
N PRO A 6 -9.49 -1.25 6.72
CA PRO A 6 -10.86 -1.57 7.07
C PRO A 6 -11.45 -2.73 6.25
N TYR A 7 -10.89 -3.04 5.08
CA TYR A 7 -11.41 -4.07 4.16
C TYR A 7 -10.60 -5.37 4.15
N THR A 8 -9.76 -5.61 5.17
CA THR A 8 -8.89 -6.80 5.27
C THR A 8 -9.59 -8.13 4.96
N PRO A 9 -10.80 -8.44 5.48
CA PRO A 9 -11.46 -9.72 5.23
C PRO A 9 -12.07 -9.88 3.83
N ILE A 10 -12.19 -8.79 3.07
CA ILE A 10 -12.68 -8.78 1.69
C ILE A 10 -11.49 -8.86 0.72
N ALA A 11 -10.40 -8.16 1.04
CA ALA A 11 -9.17 -8.15 0.23
C ALA A 11 -8.34 -9.45 0.31
N ASN A 12 -8.66 -10.35 1.25
CA ASN A 12 -7.92 -11.59 1.50
C ASN A 12 -8.89 -12.76 1.73
N PRO A 13 -8.44 -14.03 1.62
CA PRO A 13 -9.30 -15.18 1.85
C PRO A 13 -9.98 -15.15 3.22
N ARG A 14 -11.32 -15.16 3.23
CA ARG A 14 -12.15 -14.99 4.44
C ARG A 14 -11.82 -15.98 5.56
N TYR A 15 -11.39 -17.20 5.23
CA TYR A 15 -11.04 -18.22 6.22
C TYR A 15 -9.84 -17.84 7.11
N MET A 16 -9.00 -16.88 6.69
CA MET A 16 -7.88 -16.38 7.50
C MET A 16 -8.35 -15.44 8.63
N PHE A 17 -9.57 -14.90 8.52
CA PHE A 17 -10.12 -13.91 9.45
C PHE A 17 -11.53 -14.30 9.92
N PRO A 18 -11.79 -15.55 10.33
CA PRO A 18 -13.14 -16.11 10.39
C PRO A 18 -14.07 -15.32 11.33
N ASN A 19 -13.51 -14.76 12.40
CA ASN A 19 -14.25 -14.09 13.47
C ASN A 19 -13.93 -12.60 13.58
N TRP A 20 -13.05 -12.07 12.73
CA TRP A 20 -12.64 -10.67 12.82
C TRP A 20 -13.52 -9.78 11.94
N SER A 21 -13.82 -8.60 12.47
CA SER A 21 -14.52 -7.52 11.78
C SER A 21 -13.62 -6.31 11.74
N PHE A 22 -13.44 -5.78 10.54
CA PHE A 22 -12.73 -4.54 10.25
C PHE A 22 -13.72 -3.57 9.63
N GLY A 23 -13.42 -2.28 9.71
CA GLY A 23 -14.28 -1.26 9.14
C GLY A 23 -13.89 0.13 9.63
N ILE A 24 -14.37 1.13 8.93
CA ILE A 24 -14.29 2.53 9.35
C ILE A 24 -15.37 2.73 10.40
N ARG A 25 -14.97 2.89 11.67
CA ARG A 25 -15.88 3.06 12.82
C ARG A 25 -15.68 4.45 13.41
N GLU A 26 -16.32 5.44 12.82
CA GLU A 26 -16.14 6.85 13.19
C GLU A 26 -16.46 7.11 14.66
N GLU A 27 -17.56 6.57 15.19
CA GLU A 27 -17.95 6.79 16.59
C GLU A 27 -16.89 6.24 17.54
N LEU A 28 -16.43 5.01 17.30
CA LEU A 28 -15.38 4.39 18.11
C LEU A 28 -14.05 5.16 17.99
N LEU A 29 -13.73 5.71 16.82
CA LEU A 29 -12.54 6.56 16.68
C LEU A 29 -12.69 7.86 17.46
N ARG A 30 -13.85 8.53 17.42
CA ARG A 30 -14.13 9.73 18.23
C ARG A 30 -13.98 9.44 19.72
N GLU A 31 -14.61 8.38 20.22
CA GLU A 31 -14.50 7.94 21.62
C GLU A 31 -13.03 7.75 22.02
N ASN A 32 -12.23 7.12 21.16
CA ASN A 32 -10.79 6.93 21.42
C ASN A 32 -10.03 8.25 21.41
N VAL A 33 -10.33 9.18 20.51
CA VAL A 33 -9.71 10.52 20.46
C VAL A 33 -10.07 11.31 21.73
N GLU A 34 -11.34 11.36 22.10
CA GLU A 34 -11.83 12.02 23.31
C GLU A 34 -11.18 11.43 24.56
N LYS A 35 -11.11 10.10 24.65
CA LYS A 35 -10.46 9.40 25.76
C LYS A 35 -8.99 9.79 25.91
N VAL A 36 -8.19 9.70 24.84
CA VAL A 36 -6.76 10.03 24.96
C VAL A 36 -6.52 11.51 25.28
N ARG A 37 -7.41 12.40 24.81
CA ARG A 37 -7.38 13.83 25.17
C ARG A 37 -7.72 14.03 26.65
N ALA A 38 -8.76 13.37 27.15
CA ALA A 38 -9.12 13.39 28.57
C ALA A 38 -8.01 12.84 29.47
N ASP A 39 -7.26 11.84 28.98
CA ASP A 39 -6.08 11.29 29.64
C ASP A 39 -4.84 12.22 29.56
N GLY A 40 -4.97 13.40 28.94
CA GLY A 40 -3.96 14.47 28.93
C GLY A 40 -3.15 14.61 27.64
N ALA A 41 -3.47 13.87 26.57
CA ALA A 41 -2.75 13.97 25.30
C ALA A 41 -2.79 15.39 24.72
N GLN A 42 -1.62 15.99 24.51
CA GLN A 42 -1.48 17.34 23.95
C GLN A 42 -1.52 17.34 22.42
N ALA A 43 -1.23 16.21 21.78
CA ALA A 43 -1.42 15.98 20.36
C ALA A 43 -1.88 14.54 20.11
N VAL A 44 -2.71 14.33 19.09
CA VAL A 44 -3.26 13.02 18.70
C VAL A 44 -2.84 12.71 17.27
N VAL A 45 -2.03 11.66 17.13
CA VAL A 45 -1.61 11.11 15.84
C VAL A 45 -2.37 9.82 15.56
N LEU A 46 -2.99 9.75 14.39
CA LEU A 46 -3.56 8.53 13.82
C LEU A 46 -2.53 7.89 12.88
N LEU A 47 -2.02 6.70 13.24
CA LEU A 47 -1.26 5.86 12.33
C LEU A 47 -2.25 4.98 11.58
N SER A 48 -2.56 5.38 10.34
CA SER A 48 -3.64 4.81 9.54
C SER A 48 -3.12 3.94 8.40
N HIS A 49 -3.87 2.88 8.12
CA HIS A 49 -3.72 2.08 6.92
C HIS A 49 -5.03 2.03 6.11
N ASN A 50 -5.87 3.07 6.18
CA ASN A 50 -7.12 3.13 5.40
C ASN A 50 -6.88 3.38 3.91
N GLY A 51 -5.91 4.23 3.59
CA GLY A 51 -5.73 4.82 2.27
C GLY A 51 -5.95 6.33 2.27
N PHE A 52 -5.27 7.04 1.37
CA PHE A 52 -5.18 8.50 1.42
C PHE A 52 -6.55 9.19 1.34
N ASP A 53 -7.36 8.91 0.32
CA ASP A 53 -8.66 9.58 0.15
C ASP A 53 -9.67 9.21 1.25
N VAL A 54 -9.59 7.97 1.77
CA VAL A 54 -10.38 7.54 2.93
C VAL A 54 -9.98 8.35 4.16
N ASP A 55 -8.67 8.47 4.43
CA ASP A 55 -8.16 9.27 5.55
C ASP A 55 -8.48 10.75 5.39
N ARG A 56 -8.46 11.27 4.15
CA ARG A 56 -8.85 12.64 3.82
C ARG A 56 -10.29 12.92 4.19
N LYS A 57 -11.20 12.02 3.82
CA LYS A 57 -12.61 12.11 4.22
C LYS A 57 -12.80 11.87 5.73
N LEU A 58 -12.04 10.98 6.34
CA LEU A 58 -12.07 10.76 7.79
C LEU A 58 -11.64 11.99 8.57
N ALA A 59 -10.59 12.69 8.13
CA ALA A 59 -10.09 13.91 8.74
C ALA A 59 -11.12 15.05 8.73
N SER A 60 -12.00 15.13 7.73
CA SER A 60 -13.08 16.13 7.69
C SER A 60 -14.28 15.74 8.56
N ARG A 61 -14.31 14.51 9.07
CA ARG A 61 -15.43 14.00 9.86
C ARG A 61 -15.07 13.88 11.33
N VAL A 62 -13.89 13.37 11.67
CA VAL A 62 -13.47 13.11 13.05
C VAL A 62 -12.54 14.22 13.55
N ASP A 63 -13.08 15.04 14.46
CA ASP A 63 -12.34 16.12 15.11
C ASP A 63 -11.33 15.60 16.15
N GLY A 64 -10.37 16.44 16.51
CA GLY A 64 -9.42 16.19 17.62
C GLY A 64 -8.16 15.41 17.23
N ILE A 65 -8.09 14.91 16.00
CA ILE A 65 -6.87 14.34 15.39
C ILE A 65 -6.02 15.46 14.81
N ASP A 66 -4.75 15.56 15.18
CA ASP A 66 -3.86 16.60 14.65
C ASP A 66 -3.09 16.12 13.41
N VAL A 67 -2.71 14.84 13.38
CA VAL A 67 -1.92 14.26 12.28
C VAL A 67 -2.45 12.88 11.94
N ILE A 68 -2.62 12.59 10.65
CA ILE A 68 -2.81 11.25 10.10
C ILE A 68 -1.56 10.88 9.30
N LEU A 69 -0.89 9.83 9.74
CA LEU A 69 0.16 9.16 8.97
C LEU A 69 -0.53 8.07 8.13
N THR A 70 -0.71 8.33 6.84
CA THR A 70 -1.52 7.49 5.96
C THR A 70 -0.67 6.45 5.22
N GLY A 71 -1.23 5.25 5.06
CA GLY A 71 -0.63 4.11 4.37
C GLY A 71 -1.54 3.59 3.26
N HIS A 72 -1.40 2.30 2.92
CA HIS A 72 -2.20 1.57 1.93
C HIS A 72 -2.09 2.00 0.46
N THR A 73 -2.35 3.27 0.14
CA THR A 73 -2.44 3.76 -1.25
C THR A 73 -1.09 4.12 -1.87
N HIS A 74 0.00 4.04 -1.08
CA HIS A 74 1.38 4.25 -1.53
C HIS A 74 1.64 5.65 -2.10
N ASP A 75 0.84 6.65 -1.70
CA ASP A 75 1.06 8.04 -2.09
C ASP A 75 2.30 8.61 -1.41
N ALA A 76 3.01 9.46 -2.13
CA ALA A 76 4.18 10.17 -1.62
C ALA A 76 3.93 11.66 -1.81
N LEU A 77 3.62 12.36 -0.72
CA LEU A 77 3.30 13.78 -0.75
C LEU A 77 4.52 14.60 -0.36
N PRO A 78 5.05 15.48 -1.24
CA PRO A 78 6.18 16.33 -0.89
C PRO A 78 5.88 17.27 0.29
N ALA A 79 4.62 17.67 0.45
CA ALA A 79 4.12 18.50 1.55
C ALA A 79 2.92 17.83 2.21
N ALA A 80 2.79 17.99 3.53
CA ALA A 80 1.60 17.51 4.24
C ALA A 80 0.34 18.23 3.72
N GLU A 81 -0.73 17.48 3.47
CA GLU A 81 -2.03 18.07 3.15
C GLU A 81 -2.74 18.48 4.44
N LYS A 82 -3.47 19.60 4.43
CA LYS A 82 -4.27 20.04 5.56
C LYS A 82 -5.75 19.91 5.26
N VAL A 83 -6.46 19.10 6.05
CA VAL A 83 -7.92 18.98 6.04
C VAL A 83 -8.44 19.53 7.35
N GLY A 84 -9.06 20.72 7.32
CA GLY A 84 -9.45 21.43 8.54
C GLY A 84 -8.23 21.74 9.41
N LYS A 85 -8.17 21.17 10.61
CA LYS A 85 -7.01 21.27 11.53
C LYS A 85 -6.03 20.09 11.41
N THR A 86 -6.40 19.04 10.68
CA THR A 86 -5.66 17.78 10.62
C THR A 86 -4.64 17.81 9.48
N LEU A 87 -3.42 17.37 9.76
CA LEU A 87 -2.36 17.19 8.77
C LEU A 87 -2.35 15.74 8.27
N LEU A 88 -2.29 15.53 6.95
CA LEU A 88 -2.15 14.23 6.33
C LEU A 88 -0.75 14.10 5.73
N VAL A 89 -0.08 13.00 6.05
CA VAL A 89 1.30 12.72 5.61
C VAL A 89 1.36 11.33 4.99
N ALA A 90 1.77 11.25 3.73
CA ALA A 90 1.98 10.00 3.00
C ALA A 90 3.45 9.86 2.58
N SER A 91 4.07 8.72 2.94
CA SER A 91 5.52 8.50 2.82
C SER A 91 5.92 7.63 1.63
N GLY A 92 4.99 7.35 0.70
CA GLY A 92 5.20 6.43 -0.40
C GLY A 92 5.22 4.96 0.05
N SER A 93 6.11 4.18 -0.55
CA SER A 93 6.21 2.73 -0.32
C SER A 93 7.65 2.24 -0.57
N HIS A 94 7.89 0.95 -0.28
CA HIS A 94 9.17 0.26 -0.53
C HIS A 94 10.40 0.92 0.10
N GLY A 95 10.22 1.67 1.19
CA GLY A 95 11.31 2.41 1.83
C GLY A 95 11.93 3.49 0.94
N LYS A 96 11.23 3.96 -0.11
CA LYS A 96 11.75 5.02 -0.99
C LYS A 96 11.90 6.37 -0.29
N PHE A 97 11.11 6.61 0.75
CA PHE A 97 11.14 7.85 1.51
C PHE A 97 10.93 7.62 3.01
N VAL A 98 11.41 8.57 3.81
CA VAL A 98 11.05 8.76 5.21
C VAL A 98 10.43 10.14 5.35
N SER A 99 9.20 10.22 5.85
CA SER A 99 8.60 11.51 6.21
C SER A 99 9.06 11.93 7.59
N ARG A 100 9.58 13.16 7.69
CA ARG A 100 9.86 13.83 8.96
C ARG A 100 8.82 14.91 9.17
N ILE A 101 8.12 14.84 10.30
CA ILE A 101 7.21 15.88 10.77
C ILE A 101 7.70 16.40 12.14
N ASP A 102 8.05 17.67 12.20
CA ASP A 102 8.33 18.38 13.44
C ASP A 102 7.06 19.14 13.83
N LEU A 103 6.57 18.98 15.07
CA LEU A 103 5.35 19.63 15.57
C LEU A 103 5.68 20.60 16.71
N ASP A 104 5.11 21.81 16.66
CA ASP A 104 5.07 22.75 17.78
C ASP A 104 3.75 22.57 18.54
N VAL A 105 3.81 21.84 19.66
CA VAL A 105 2.65 21.48 20.48
C VAL A 105 2.58 22.37 21.72
N ARG A 106 1.54 23.20 21.82
CA ARG A 106 1.32 24.15 22.92
C ARG A 106 -0.16 24.23 23.27
N ASP A 107 -0.45 24.27 24.58
CA ASP A 107 -1.81 24.42 25.12
C ASP A 107 -2.81 23.40 24.56
N GLY A 108 -2.38 22.13 24.40
CA GLY A 108 -3.22 21.06 23.88
C GLY A 108 -3.47 21.08 22.37
N GLU A 109 -2.79 21.93 21.60
CA GLU A 109 -2.94 22.05 20.14
C GLU A 109 -1.59 22.05 19.41
N VAL A 110 -1.60 21.59 18.15
CA VAL A 110 -0.49 21.81 17.20
C VAL A 110 -0.61 23.22 16.62
N LYS A 111 0.31 24.12 16.99
CA LYS A 111 0.30 25.53 16.56
C LYS A 111 1.05 25.77 15.25
N ASP A 112 2.12 25.01 15.04
CA ASP A 112 2.94 25.06 13.83
C ASP A 112 3.54 23.68 13.52
N PHE A 113 3.99 23.47 12.29
CA PHE A 113 4.66 22.25 11.89
C PHE A 113 5.67 22.49 10.77
N ARG A 114 6.64 21.57 10.67
CA ARG A 114 7.49 21.45 9.48
C ARG A 114 7.43 20.03 8.97
N HIS A 115 7.32 19.87 7.66
CA HIS A 115 7.30 18.58 7.00
C HIS A 115 8.44 18.47 5.98
N LYS A 116 9.06 17.29 5.90
CA LYS A 116 9.99 16.94 4.83
C LYS A 116 9.80 15.47 4.43
N LEU A 117 9.57 15.23 3.15
CA LEU A 117 9.70 13.91 2.55
C LEU A 117 11.16 13.70 2.15
N ILE A 118 11.86 12.79 2.83
CA ILE A 118 13.30 12.56 2.65
C ILE A 118 13.50 11.31 1.78
N PRO A 119 14.03 11.42 0.55
CA PRO A 119 14.30 10.26 -0.29
C PRO A 119 15.45 9.42 0.29
N ILE A 120 15.31 8.09 0.19
CA ILE A 120 16.35 7.14 0.57
C ILE A 120 17.10 6.71 -0.69
N PHE A 121 18.32 7.22 -0.85
CA PHE A 121 19.26 6.85 -1.91
C PHE A 121 20.38 6.01 -1.31
N SER A 122 20.39 4.70 -1.59
CA SER A 122 21.33 3.74 -1.00
C SER A 122 22.78 3.90 -1.46
N ASP A 123 23.00 4.61 -2.56
CA ASP A 123 24.31 5.00 -3.10
C ASP A 123 24.88 6.26 -2.43
N VAL A 124 24.05 7.02 -1.70
CA VAL A 124 24.45 8.26 -1.00
C VAL A 124 24.42 8.10 0.53
N ILE A 125 23.50 7.30 1.06
CA ILE A 125 23.32 7.09 2.49
C ILE A 125 24.12 5.86 2.93
N ALA A 126 25.07 6.05 3.85
CA ALA A 126 25.83 4.94 4.42
C ALA A 126 24.87 3.95 5.12
N PRO A 127 24.89 2.65 4.76
CA PRO A 127 24.02 1.67 5.39
C PRO A 127 24.45 1.40 6.82
N ASP A 128 23.48 1.17 7.70
CA ASP A 128 23.74 0.77 9.08
C ASP A 128 24.42 -0.60 9.13
N ALA A 129 25.57 -0.69 9.81
CA ALA A 129 26.39 -1.90 9.78
C ALA A 129 25.73 -3.10 10.47
N GLU A 130 25.00 -2.86 11.55
CA GLU A 130 24.30 -3.91 12.29
C GLU A 130 23.12 -4.45 11.47
N MET A 131 22.33 -3.55 10.88
CA MET A 131 21.22 -3.93 10.00
C MET A 131 21.70 -4.64 8.73
N THR A 132 22.81 -4.18 8.14
CA THR A 132 23.42 -4.85 6.98
C THR A 132 23.84 -6.28 7.32
N ALA A 133 24.49 -6.47 8.47
CA ALA A 133 24.89 -7.80 8.93
C ALA A 133 23.67 -8.69 9.21
N LEU A 134 22.61 -8.14 9.83
CA LEU A 134 21.38 -8.88 10.10
C LEU A 134 20.68 -9.32 8.81
N VAL A 135 20.48 -8.40 7.86
CA VAL A 135 19.84 -8.70 6.56
C VAL A 135 20.67 -9.72 5.79
N GLY A 136 22.00 -9.55 5.75
CA GLY A 136 22.90 -10.51 5.12
C GLY A 136 22.78 -11.92 5.73
N LYS A 137 22.79 -12.01 7.07
CA LYS A 137 22.63 -13.28 7.79
C LYS A 137 21.29 -13.95 7.49
N LEU A 138 20.19 -13.19 7.48
CA LEU A 138 18.84 -13.73 7.22
C LEU A 138 18.65 -14.19 5.78
N ARG A 139 19.33 -13.54 4.82
CA ARG A 139 19.23 -13.85 3.39
C ARG A 139 20.21 -14.94 2.95
N ALA A 140 21.30 -15.17 3.68
CA ALA A 140 22.35 -16.12 3.30
C ALA A 140 21.84 -17.53 2.92
N PRO A 141 20.86 -18.14 3.62
CA PRO A 141 20.33 -19.46 3.24
C PRO A 141 19.57 -19.49 1.90
N TYR A 142 19.18 -18.32 1.38
CA TYR A 142 18.33 -18.17 0.18
C TYR A 142 19.03 -17.41 -0.94
N ALA A 143 20.29 -17.01 -0.76
CA ALA A 143 20.99 -16.09 -1.65
C ALA A 143 21.06 -16.61 -3.10
N ASP A 144 21.38 -17.90 -3.28
CA ASP A 144 21.46 -18.52 -4.60
C ASP A 144 20.10 -18.53 -5.32
N GLU A 145 19.02 -18.83 -4.58
CA GLU A 145 17.67 -18.85 -5.16
C GLU A 145 17.18 -17.43 -5.48
N LEU A 146 17.35 -16.48 -4.56
CA LEU A 146 16.93 -15.09 -4.75
C LEU A 146 17.66 -14.44 -5.94
N SER A 147 18.95 -14.72 -6.13
CA SER A 147 19.77 -14.18 -7.22
C SER A 147 19.65 -14.95 -8.54
N ARG A 148 18.92 -16.06 -8.57
CA ARG A 148 18.76 -16.88 -9.77
C ARG A 148 18.05 -16.09 -10.86
N VAL A 149 18.75 -15.86 -11.96
CA VAL A 149 18.23 -15.17 -13.15
C VAL A 149 17.27 -16.08 -13.91
N VAL A 150 16.06 -15.60 -14.17
CA VAL A 150 15.00 -16.30 -14.93
C VAL A 150 14.73 -15.67 -16.28
N GLY A 151 15.27 -14.47 -16.54
CA GLY A 151 15.12 -13.80 -17.81
C GLY A 151 15.87 -12.48 -17.84
N LYS A 152 15.66 -11.72 -18.91
CA LYS A 152 16.21 -10.38 -19.07
C LYS A 152 15.18 -9.51 -19.77
N THR A 153 14.94 -8.31 -19.26
CA THR A 153 13.98 -7.40 -19.89
C THR A 153 14.66 -6.51 -20.92
N SER A 154 14.02 -6.27 -22.07
CA SER A 154 14.45 -5.29 -23.06
C SER A 154 13.74 -3.93 -22.91
N SER A 155 12.70 -3.87 -22.08
CA SER A 155 11.89 -2.68 -21.82
C SER A 155 11.73 -2.41 -20.32
N LEU A 156 11.15 -1.27 -19.96
CA LEU A 156 10.76 -0.98 -18.58
C LEU A 156 9.63 -1.93 -18.16
N LEU A 157 9.83 -2.65 -17.06
CA LEU A 157 8.77 -3.40 -16.37
C LEU A 157 8.36 -2.62 -15.12
N TYR A 158 7.09 -2.26 -15.03
CA TYR A 158 6.52 -1.61 -13.85
C TYR A 158 5.15 -2.23 -13.52
N ARG A 159 4.76 -2.14 -12.26
CA ARG A 159 3.50 -2.69 -11.74
C ARG A 159 2.39 -1.65 -11.63
N ARG A 160 2.71 -0.51 -11.01
CA ARG A 160 1.72 0.49 -10.60
C ARG A 160 1.07 1.19 -11.81
N GLY A 161 -0.25 1.18 -11.87
CA GLY A 161 -1.08 1.91 -12.84
C GLY A 161 -2.55 1.46 -12.78
N ASN A 162 -3.49 2.40 -13.01
CA ASN A 162 -4.93 2.14 -12.83
C ASN A 162 -5.55 1.17 -13.83
N PHE A 163 -4.95 1.05 -15.01
CA PHE A 163 -5.46 0.18 -16.08
C PHE A 163 -4.47 -0.92 -16.44
N ASN A 164 -3.16 -0.65 -16.37
CA ASN A 164 -2.14 -1.60 -16.77
C ASN A 164 -0.75 -1.30 -16.19
N GLY A 165 0.04 -2.36 -16.00
CA GLY A 165 1.47 -2.34 -15.75
C GLY A 165 2.20 -3.36 -16.63
N THR A 166 3.34 -2.98 -17.21
CA THR A 166 4.08 -3.85 -18.14
C THR A 166 4.63 -5.13 -17.49
N PHE A 167 4.77 -5.16 -16.16
CA PHE A 167 5.08 -6.40 -15.45
C PHE A 167 3.87 -7.34 -15.41
N ASP A 168 2.66 -6.81 -15.21
CA ASP A 168 1.44 -7.60 -15.26
C ASP A 168 1.14 -8.14 -16.67
N ASP A 169 1.45 -7.37 -17.72
CA ASP A 169 1.41 -7.87 -19.10
C ASP A 169 2.28 -9.13 -19.29
N LEU A 170 3.51 -9.09 -18.75
CA LEU A 170 4.44 -10.23 -18.81
C LEU A 170 3.88 -11.44 -18.06
N ILE A 171 3.33 -11.24 -16.86
CA ILE A 171 2.72 -12.31 -16.04
C ILE A 171 1.52 -12.92 -16.77
N CYS A 172 0.60 -12.08 -17.24
CA CYS A 172 -0.60 -12.52 -17.96
C CYS A 172 -0.24 -13.27 -19.25
N LYS A 173 0.74 -12.80 -20.01
CA LYS A 173 1.22 -13.50 -21.21
C LYS A 173 1.80 -14.87 -20.87
N ALA A 174 2.64 -14.97 -19.83
CA ALA A 174 3.18 -16.25 -19.40
C ALA A 174 2.07 -17.22 -18.95
N LEU A 175 1.03 -16.73 -18.28
CA LEU A 175 -0.13 -17.56 -17.90
C LEU A 175 -0.88 -18.07 -19.14
N LEU A 176 -1.10 -17.24 -20.15
CA LEU A 176 -1.75 -17.65 -21.42
C LEU A 176 -0.89 -18.64 -22.23
N GLU A 177 0.43 -18.52 -22.19
CA GLU A 177 1.32 -19.48 -22.85
C GLU A 177 1.34 -20.85 -22.15
N GLN A 178 1.22 -20.88 -20.82
CA GLN A 178 1.31 -22.11 -20.02
C GLN A 178 -0.04 -22.76 -19.74
N ARG A 179 -1.15 -22.04 -19.95
CA ARG A 179 -2.51 -22.50 -19.65
C ARG A 179 -3.40 -22.27 -20.87
N ASP A 180 -4.21 -23.26 -21.17
CA ASP A 180 -5.25 -23.20 -22.21
C ASP A 180 -6.36 -22.19 -21.83
N ALA A 181 -6.12 -20.89 -22.01
CA ALA A 181 -7.06 -19.83 -21.66
C ALA A 181 -7.08 -18.73 -22.73
N GLU A 182 -8.21 -18.03 -22.83
CA GLU A 182 -8.41 -16.94 -23.79
C GLU A 182 -8.14 -15.56 -23.15
N ILE A 183 -8.27 -15.48 -21.82
CA ILE A 183 -8.14 -14.25 -21.03
C ILE A 183 -7.38 -14.58 -19.75
N SER A 184 -6.47 -13.69 -19.35
CA SER A 184 -5.76 -13.74 -18.07
C SER A 184 -6.02 -12.44 -17.29
N LEU A 185 -6.30 -12.57 -16.00
CA LEU A 185 -6.52 -11.45 -15.09
C LEU A 185 -5.41 -11.44 -14.03
N SER A 186 -4.76 -10.30 -13.86
CA SER A 186 -3.80 -10.08 -12.77
C SER A 186 -4.42 -9.16 -11.71
N PRO A 187 -4.19 -9.39 -10.41
CA PRO A 187 -4.60 -8.46 -9.38
C PRO A 187 -3.83 -7.14 -9.48
N GLY A 188 -4.56 -6.01 -9.51
CA GLY A 188 -4.02 -4.64 -9.54
C GLY A 188 -3.40 -4.20 -8.21
N PHE A 189 -2.38 -4.91 -7.74
CA PHE A 189 -1.65 -4.55 -6.52
C PHE A 189 -0.75 -3.33 -6.72
N ARG A 190 -0.63 -2.51 -5.67
CA ARG A 190 0.28 -1.36 -5.63
C ARG A 190 1.72 -1.71 -5.23
N TRP A 191 1.95 -2.90 -4.69
CA TRP A 191 3.29 -3.37 -4.32
C TRP A 191 3.95 -4.08 -5.50
N GLY A 192 5.26 -3.95 -5.59
CA GLY A 192 6.06 -4.40 -6.74
C GLY A 192 7.16 -3.39 -7.08
N VAL A 193 8.35 -3.91 -7.41
CA VAL A 193 9.46 -3.11 -7.90
C VAL A 193 9.36 -2.90 -9.41
N SER A 194 10.24 -2.06 -9.96
CA SER A 194 10.36 -1.85 -11.40
C SER A 194 11.72 -2.32 -11.88
N LEU A 195 11.78 -2.87 -13.09
CA LEU A 195 13.01 -3.28 -13.76
C LEU A 195 13.26 -2.42 -14.99
N LEU A 196 14.47 -1.87 -15.10
CA LEU A 196 14.93 -1.05 -16.20
C LEU A 196 15.30 -1.93 -17.42
N PRO A 197 15.24 -1.37 -18.64
CA PRO A 197 15.72 -2.05 -19.84
C PRO A 197 17.15 -2.59 -19.66
N GLY A 198 17.35 -3.85 -20.01
CA GLY A 198 18.64 -4.53 -19.92
C GLY A 198 18.97 -5.11 -18.54
N GLN A 199 18.12 -4.96 -17.53
CA GLN A 199 18.29 -5.66 -16.26
C GLN A 199 17.88 -7.13 -16.38
N ASP A 200 18.59 -7.98 -15.64
CA ASP A 200 18.21 -9.36 -15.42
C ASP A 200 16.93 -9.38 -14.56
N ILE A 201 16.05 -10.35 -14.83
CA ILE A 201 14.87 -10.64 -14.02
C ILE A 201 15.27 -11.81 -13.10
N THR A 202 15.29 -11.57 -11.80
CA THR A 202 15.62 -12.58 -10.79
C THR A 202 14.37 -13.21 -10.16
N ILE A 203 14.55 -14.29 -9.40
CA ILE A 203 13.48 -14.84 -8.57
C ILE A 203 13.03 -13.87 -7.48
N GLU A 204 13.95 -13.07 -6.92
CA GLU A 204 13.57 -12.02 -5.97
C GLU A 204 12.65 -10.98 -6.62
N ASP A 205 12.94 -10.57 -7.85
CA ASP A 205 12.07 -9.68 -8.60
C ASP A 205 10.70 -10.31 -8.79
N LEU A 206 10.62 -11.60 -9.16
CA LEU A 206 9.34 -12.30 -9.28
C LEU A 206 8.57 -12.33 -7.96
N TYR A 207 9.22 -12.65 -6.84
CA TYR A 207 8.58 -12.63 -5.51
C TYR A 207 8.11 -11.22 -5.13
N SER A 208 8.79 -10.16 -5.57
CA SER A 208 8.31 -8.79 -5.35
C SER A 208 7.01 -8.48 -6.10
N GLN A 209 6.62 -9.27 -7.11
CA GLN A 209 5.40 -9.09 -7.90
C GLN A 209 4.28 -10.07 -7.51
N VAL A 210 4.63 -11.29 -7.10
CA VAL A 210 3.65 -12.38 -6.86
C VAL A 210 3.83 -13.10 -5.50
N GLY A 211 4.57 -12.50 -4.55
CA GLY A 211 4.90 -13.04 -3.24
C GLY A 211 3.74 -13.11 -2.23
N MET A 212 2.58 -13.63 -2.65
CA MET A 212 1.42 -13.82 -1.80
C MET A 212 1.50 -15.15 -1.06
N THR A 213 0.89 -15.24 0.13
CA THR A 213 0.77 -16.51 0.88
C THR A 213 -0.27 -17.46 0.28
N TYR A 214 -1.07 -16.99 -0.68
CA TYR A 214 -2.05 -17.76 -1.45
C TYR A 214 -1.81 -17.58 -2.97
N PRO A 215 -0.63 -17.95 -3.51
CA PRO A 215 -0.20 -17.58 -4.86
C PRO A 215 -0.77 -18.49 -5.96
N ALA A 216 -1.78 -19.32 -5.63
CA ALA A 216 -2.32 -20.28 -6.57
C ALA A 216 -3.01 -19.59 -7.75
N THR A 217 -2.66 -20.00 -8.97
CA THR A 217 -3.30 -19.52 -10.20
C THR A 217 -4.45 -20.46 -10.56
N TYR A 218 -5.65 -19.91 -10.77
CA TYR A 218 -6.83 -20.69 -11.09
C TYR A 218 -7.26 -20.47 -12.54
N ARG A 219 -7.67 -21.56 -13.19
CA ARG A 219 -8.31 -21.53 -14.51
C ARG A 219 -9.77 -21.92 -14.36
N ASN A 220 -10.68 -21.01 -14.70
CA ASN A 220 -12.11 -21.22 -14.62
C ASN A 220 -12.78 -20.79 -15.93
N LYS A 221 -13.94 -21.39 -16.25
CA LYS A 221 -14.80 -20.91 -17.33
C LYS A 221 -15.69 -19.79 -16.80
N MET A 222 -15.87 -18.74 -17.61
CA MET A 222 -16.66 -17.57 -17.28
C MET A 222 -17.48 -17.16 -18.50
N THR A 223 -18.74 -16.73 -18.31
CA THR A 223 -19.52 -16.16 -19.41
C THR A 223 -18.98 -14.75 -19.71
N GLY A 224 -19.10 -14.28 -20.95
CA GLY A 224 -18.75 -12.90 -21.29
C GLY A 224 -19.52 -11.86 -20.44
N MET A 225 -20.76 -12.18 -20.05
CA MET A 225 -21.54 -11.34 -19.13
C MET A 225 -20.90 -11.27 -17.75
N PHE A 226 -20.52 -12.40 -17.14
CA PHE A 226 -19.92 -12.38 -15.81
C PHE A 226 -18.55 -11.68 -15.81
N LEU A 227 -17.78 -11.80 -16.90
CA LEU A 227 -16.54 -11.03 -17.05
C LEU A 227 -16.82 -9.53 -17.08
N LYS A 228 -17.83 -9.09 -17.83
CA LYS A 228 -18.25 -7.69 -17.86
C LYS A 228 -18.66 -7.21 -16.47
N GLU A 229 -19.48 -7.98 -15.75
CA GLU A 229 -19.90 -7.64 -14.38
C GLU A 229 -18.72 -7.47 -13.43
N VAL A 230 -17.72 -8.35 -13.49
CA VAL A 230 -16.50 -8.22 -12.68
C VAL A 230 -15.73 -6.94 -13.01
N LEU A 231 -15.59 -6.59 -14.30
CA LEU A 231 -14.87 -5.37 -14.70
C LEU A 231 -15.64 -4.10 -14.29
N GLU A 232 -16.96 -4.10 -14.39
CA GLU A 232 -17.81 -2.97 -13.96
C GLU A 232 -17.77 -2.81 -12.44
N ASP A 233 -17.83 -3.91 -11.66
CA ASP A 233 -17.73 -3.87 -10.19
C ASP A 233 -16.38 -3.31 -9.72
N VAL A 234 -15.28 -3.69 -10.39
CA VAL A 234 -13.95 -3.11 -10.14
C VAL A 234 -13.93 -1.62 -10.48
N ALA A 235 -14.52 -1.20 -11.60
CA ALA A 235 -14.57 0.20 -12.00
C ALA A 235 -15.42 1.05 -11.04
N ASP A 236 -16.58 0.55 -10.63
CA ASP A 236 -17.47 1.20 -9.64
C ASP A 236 -16.79 1.35 -8.27
N ASN A 237 -15.91 0.42 -7.91
CA ASN A 237 -15.09 0.53 -6.70
C ASN A 237 -13.99 1.58 -6.85
N LEU A 238 -13.17 1.46 -7.90
CA LEU A 238 -11.97 2.27 -8.09
C LEU A 238 -12.30 3.74 -8.33
N PHE A 239 -13.34 4.00 -9.14
CA PHE A 239 -13.76 5.34 -9.52
C PHE A 239 -14.93 5.85 -8.71
N ASN A 240 -15.23 5.23 -7.56
CA ASN A 240 -16.31 5.68 -6.70
C ASN A 240 -16.07 7.13 -6.27
N PRO A 241 -17.06 8.04 -6.44
CA PRO A 241 -16.90 9.44 -6.02
C PRO A 241 -16.83 9.59 -4.50
N ASP A 242 -17.28 8.59 -3.74
CA ASP A 242 -17.16 8.57 -2.29
C ASP A 242 -15.97 7.68 -1.89
N PRO A 243 -14.91 8.27 -1.29
CA PRO A 243 -13.73 7.52 -0.85
C PRO A 243 -14.01 6.36 0.09
N TYR A 244 -15.08 6.37 0.89
CA TYR A 244 -15.39 5.27 1.82
C TYR A 244 -15.88 4.00 1.12
N PHE A 245 -16.18 4.08 -0.17
CA PHE A 245 -16.49 2.92 -0.99
C PHE A 245 -15.30 2.45 -1.84
N GLN A 246 -14.18 3.16 -1.81
CA GLN A 246 -12.93 2.74 -2.45
C GLN A 246 -12.23 1.72 -1.54
N GLN A 247 -12.08 0.48 -2.00
CA GLN A 247 -11.63 -0.66 -1.17
C GLN A 247 -10.29 -1.24 -1.62
N GLY A 248 -9.64 -0.67 -2.63
CA GLY A 248 -8.36 -1.15 -3.15
C GLY A 248 -8.21 -0.86 -4.65
N GLY A 249 -7.17 -1.45 -5.26
CA GLY A 249 -6.80 -1.21 -6.66
C GLY A 249 -6.09 0.13 -6.85
N ASP A 250 -5.11 0.22 -7.76
CA ASP A 250 -4.49 1.51 -8.12
C ASP A 250 -5.38 2.33 -9.04
#